data_AF-A0A1I1AJF5-F1
#
_entry.id   AF-A0A1I1AJF5-F1
#
_cell.length_a   1.000
_cell.length_b   1.000
_cell.length_c   1.000
_cell.angle_alpha   90.00
_cell.angle_beta   90.00
_cell.angle_gamma   90.00
#
_symmetry.space_group_name_H-M   'P 1'
#
loop_
_entity.id
_entity.type
_entity.pdbx_description
1 polymer ?
#
loop_
_entity_poly.entity_id
_entity_poly.type
_entity_poly.pdbx_seq_one_letter_code
_entity_poly.pdbx_strand_id
1 'polypeptide(L)'
;MKWLYVPMKWLADILFLVVLFVTAKKLSVTPTHVDQFMVYILALCAAFPCGLLFNILHWMEKYSKDPAIQKKMAGIAAERYVQKLIEDCRKKELPVSRSLHGKLFVFNEHTPNEFSVEVDHLLITERNVFVIETKCKSGSLSAGADSPTWKISSPYGDTDMRNAPKQVKNATRVLQHQAALPCELIPLVAIKGNDVKIVDGPTNVLVAADLVNVLRAFERDKPQPTLDPASVTALLLPHMNDDPAAMKRHVERANAARVRAEMTEIVHAASIR
;
A
#
# COMPACT_ATOMS: atom_id res chain seq x y z
N MET A 1 -1.99 -19.15 8.84
CA MET A 1 -0.52 -19.11 8.71
C MET A 1 0.23 -19.60 9.95
N LYS A 2 -0.03 -19.09 11.18
CA LYS A 2 0.67 -19.56 12.40
C LYS A 2 0.63 -21.08 12.63
N TRP A 3 -0.49 -21.72 12.31
CA TRP A 3 -0.71 -23.17 12.56
C TRP A 3 0.11 -24.12 11.66
N LEU A 4 0.53 -23.69 10.47
CA LEU A 4 1.41 -24.48 9.58
C LEU A 4 2.89 -24.16 9.81
N TYR A 5 3.19 -22.92 10.21
CA TYR A 5 4.56 -22.45 10.46
C TYR A 5 5.24 -23.17 11.63
N VAL A 6 4.53 -23.32 12.75
CA VAL A 6 5.08 -23.96 13.96
C VAL A 6 5.53 -25.41 13.68
N PRO A 7 4.70 -26.30 13.12
CA PRO A 7 5.13 -27.67 12.83
C PRO A 7 6.22 -27.74 11.75
N MET A 8 6.22 -26.85 10.75
CA MET A 8 7.30 -26.80 9.74
C MET A 8 8.65 -26.37 10.34
N LYS A 9 8.66 -25.39 11.24
CA LYS A 9 9.86 -24.96 11.96
C LYS A 9 10.41 -26.08 12.83
N TRP A 10 9.55 -26.73 13.62
CA TRP A 10 9.93 -27.89 14.43
C TRP A 10 10.49 -29.03 13.58
N LEU A 11 9.87 -29.32 12.43
CA LEU A 11 10.37 -30.36 11.52
C LEU A 11 11.75 -30.01 10.97
N ALA A 12 11.97 -28.74 10.58
CA ALA A 12 13.27 -28.26 10.09
C ALA A 12 14.35 -28.32 11.18
N ASP A 13 14.01 -27.94 12.43
CA ASP A 13 14.92 -28.02 13.59
C ASP A 13 15.31 -29.47 13.89
N ILE A 14 14.33 -30.38 13.89
CA ILE A 14 14.56 -31.81 14.09
C ILE A 14 15.42 -32.39 12.97
N LEU A 15 15.11 -32.09 11.71
CA LEU A 15 15.90 -32.55 10.56
C LEU A 15 17.35 -32.07 10.63
N PHE A 16 17.56 -30.80 10.98
CA PHE A 16 18.90 -30.24 11.15
C PHE A 16 19.68 -30.93 12.27
N LEU A 17 19.05 -31.15 13.43
CA LEU A 17 19.66 -31.88 14.55
C LEU A 17 19.96 -33.34 14.22
N VAL A 18 19.07 -34.01 13.47
CA VAL A 18 19.28 -35.40 13.02
C VAL A 18 20.47 -35.48 12.06
N VAL A 19 20.61 -34.55 11.12
CA VAL A 19 21.77 -34.49 10.22
C VAL A 19 23.07 -34.29 11.01
N LEU A 20 23.08 -33.37 11.98
CA LEU A 20 24.21 -33.14 12.89
C LEU A 20 24.58 -34.37 13.72
N PHE A 21 23.58 -35.07 14.27
CA PHE A 21 23.81 -36.25 15.09
C PHE A 21 24.31 -37.44 14.27
N VAL A 22 23.75 -37.67 13.08
CA VAL A 22 24.16 -38.75 12.17
C VAL A 22 25.59 -38.53 11.67
N THR A 23 25.96 -37.29 11.35
CA THR A 23 27.36 -36.95 11.00
C THR A 23 28.31 -37.19 12.16
N ALA A 24 27.97 -36.71 13.36
CA ALA A 24 28.80 -36.88 14.55
C ALA A 24 29.02 -38.37 14.90
N LYS A 25 27.99 -39.22 14.73
CA LYS A 25 28.10 -40.65 15.05
C LYS A 25 28.93 -41.42 14.01
N LYS A 26 28.83 -41.11 12.72
CA LYS A 26 29.66 -41.76 11.67
C LYS A 26 31.14 -41.36 11.71
N LEU A 27 31.45 -40.20 12.30
CA LEU A 27 32.83 -39.77 12.61
C LEU A 27 33.53 -40.65 13.66
N SER A 28 32.77 -41.39 14.49
CA SER A 28 33.30 -42.22 15.59
C SER A 28 33.67 -43.66 15.21
N VAL A 29 33.34 -44.09 13.98
CA VAL A 29 33.62 -45.44 13.47
C VAL A 29 34.68 -45.29 12.38
N THR A 30 35.74 -46.10 12.36
CA THR A 30 36.83 -46.05 11.37
C THR A 30 36.38 -46.57 10.00
N PRO A 31 36.16 -45.71 8.98
CA PRO A 31 35.78 -46.13 7.63
C PRO A 31 36.96 -45.91 6.68
N THR A 32 36.95 -46.58 5.53
CA THR A 32 37.83 -46.22 4.41
C THR A 32 37.55 -44.76 3.99
N HIS A 33 38.59 -44.03 3.57
CA HIS A 33 38.50 -42.57 3.32
C HIS A 33 37.39 -42.16 2.32
N VAL A 34 37.02 -43.05 1.40
CA VAL A 34 35.96 -42.83 0.40
C VAL A 34 34.56 -42.77 1.04
N ASP A 35 34.28 -43.61 2.05
CA ASP A 35 32.98 -43.65 2.73
C ASP A 35 32.78 -42.42 3.62
N GLN A 36 33.84 -41.90 4.23
CA GLN A 36 33.78 -40.63 4.96
C GLN A 36 33.47 -39.45 4.04
N PHE A 37 34.14 -39.38 2.88
CA PHE A 37 33.93 -38.29 1.92
C PHE A 37 32.48 -38.22 1.41
N MET A 38 31.90 -39.37 1.05
CA MET A 38 30.50 -39.44 0.59
C MET A 38 29.50 -39.07 1.69
N VAL A 39 29.78 -39.44 2.94
CA VAL A 39 28.95 -39.05 4.10
C VAL A 39 29.01 -37.54 4.35
N TYR A 40 30.19 -36.92 4.22
CA TYR A 40 30.30 -35.47 4.33
C TYR A 40 29.56 -34.73 3.22
N ILE A 41 29.65 -35.21 1.97
CA ILE A 41 28.90 -34.61 0.85
C ILE A 41 27.39 -34.70 1.11
N LEU A 42 26.88 -35.88 1.48
CA LEU A 42 25.46 -36.07 1.78
C LEU A 42 24.99 -35.19 2.94
N ALA A 43 25.80 -35.08 3.98
CA ALA A 43 25.49 -34.22 5.13
C ALA A 43 25.49 -32.73 4.75
N LEU A 44 26.44 -32.29 3.93
CA LEU A 44 26.49 -30.91 3.43
C LEU A 44 25.27 -30.63 2.54
N CYS A 45 24.94 -31.55 1.63
CA CYS A 45 23.77 -31.48 0.75
C CYS A 45 22.44 -31.47 1.52
N ALA A 46 22.36 -32.08 2.70
CA ALA A 46 21.18 -32.03 3.56
C ALA A 46 21.16 -30.80 4.47
N ALA A 47 22.31 -30.42 5.04
CA ALA A 47 22.42 -29.31 5.99
C ALA A 47 22.21 -27.96 5.31
N PHE A 48 22.67 -27.77 4.07
CA PHE A 48 22.51 -26.52 3.33
C PHE A 48 21.04 -26.13 3.08
N PRO A 49 20.19 -26.97 2.46
CA PRO A 49 18.77 -26.63 2.26
C PRO A 49 18.00 -26.53 3.58
N CYS A 50 18.32 -27.37 4.58
CA CYS A 50 17.66 -27.28 5.90
C CYS A 50 18.02 -25.98 6.63
N GLY A 51 19.30 -25.60 6.63
CA GLY A 51 19.77 -24.34 7.21
C GLY A 51 19.24 -23.11 6.47
N LEU A 52 19.12 -23.18 5.13
CA LEU A 52 18.49 -22.12 4.33
C LEU A 52 17.01 -21.97 4.69
N LEU A 53 16.27 -23.08 4.74
CA LEU A 53 14.85 -23.09 5.11
C LEU A 53 14.65 -22.54 6.53
N PHE A 54 15.46 -22.97 7.49
CA PHE A 54 15.43 -22.45 8.86
C PHE A 54 15.64 -20.93 8.89
N ASN A 55 16.66 -20.42 8.20
CA ASN A 55 16.93 -18.98 8.16
C ASN A 55 15.80 -18.20 7.50
N ILE A 56 15.23 -18.69 6.40
CA ILE A 56 14.06 -18.08 5.75
C ILE A 56 12.89 -18.03 6.73
N LEU A 57 12.57 -19.13 7.40
CA LEU A 57 11.47 -19.19 8.37
C LEU A 57 11.72 -18.26 9.56
N HIS A 58 12.95 -18.18 10.06
CA HIS A 58 13.33 -17.28 11.15
C HIS A 58 13.20 -15.81 10.73
N TRP A 59 13.69 -15.46 9.54
CA TRP A 59 13.55 -14.12 8.99
C TRP A 59 12.10 -13.75 8.77
N MET A 60 11.29 -14.65 8.21
CA MET A 60 9.85 -14.45 8.06
C MET A 60 9.17 -14.19 9.42
N GLU A 61 9.53 -14.92 10.47
CA GLU A 61 8.98 -14.68 11.81
C GLU A 61 9.40 -13.30 12.35
N LYS A 62 10.70 -12.96 12.25
CA LYS A 62 11.22 -11.67 12.69
C LYS A 62 10.54 -10.51 11.96
N TYR A 63 10.46 -10.57 10.64
CA TYR A 63 9.80 -9.55 9.82
C TYR A 63 8.28 -9.52 10.03
N SER A 64 7.65 -10.67 10.32
CA SER A 64 6.21 -10.70 10.62
C SER A 64 5.84 -10.02 11.93
N LYS A 65 6.80 -9.86 12.86
CA LYS A 65 6.59 -9.20 14.16
C LYS A 65 6.99 -7.72 14.15
N ASP A 66 7.67 -7.25 13.11
CA ASP A 66 8.07 -5.84 12.99
C ASP A 66 6.83 -4.95 12.77
N PRO A 67 6.52 -4.00 13.68
CA PRO A 67 5.35 -3.13 13.55
C PRO A 67 5.35 -2.28 12.28
N ALA A 68 6.52 -1.84 11.78
CA ALA A 68 6.61 -1.04 10.57
C ALA A 68 6.26 -1.87 9.33
N ILE A 69 6.71 -3.13 9.29
CA ILE A 69 6.38 -4.06 8.20
C ILE A 69 4.91 -4.44 8.27
N GLN A 70 4.38 -4.75 9.45
CA GLN A 70 2.95 -5.03 9.61
C GLN A 70 2.08 -3.86 9.14
N LYS A 71 2.44 -2.62 9.52
CA LYS A 71 1.75 -1.41 9.06
C LYS A 71 1.80 -1.26 7.54
N LYS A 72 2.97 -1.49 6.92
CA LYS A 72 3.12 -1.44 5.45
C LYS A 72 2.28 -2.52 4.77
N MET A 73 2.32 -3.75 5.27
CA MET A 73 1.52 -4.87 4.74
C MET A 73 0.02 -4.64 4.88
N ALA A 74 -0.42 -4.06 5.99
CA ALA A 74 -1.83 -3.69 6.20
C ALA A 74 -2.28 -2.61 5.22
N GLY A 75 -1.42 -1.61 4.93
CA GLY A 75 -1.66 -0.61 3.88
C GLY A 75 -1.83 -1.26 2.50
N ILE A 76 -0.88 -2.10 2.08
CA ILE A 76 -0.95 -2.84 0.80
C ILE A 76 -2.22 -3.73 0.73
N ALA A 77 -2.59 -4.37 1.84
CA ALA A 77 -3.79 -5.20 1.88
C ALA A 77 -5.07 -4.36 1.75
N ALA A 78 -5.11 -3.17 2.34
CA ALA A 78 -6.22 -2.23 2.20
C ALA A 78 -6.34 -1.72 0.75
N GLU A 79 -5.23 -1.30 0.12
CA GLU A 79 -5.22 -0.87 -1.29
C GLU A 79 -5.69 -1.99 -2.22
N ARG A 80 -5.21 -3.23 -2.03
CA ARG A 80 -5.68 -4.38 -2.81
C ARG A 80 -7.16 -4.66 -2.62
N TYR A 81 -7.68 -4.47 -1.42
CA TYR A 81 -9.11 -4.62 -1.14
C TYR A 81 -9.93 -3.59 -1.91
N VAL A 82 -9.54 -2.32 -1.86
CA VAL A 82 -10.22 -1.23 -2.58
C VAL A 82 -10.10 -1.41 -4.09
N GLN A 83 -8.92 -1.76 -4.60
CA GLN A 83 -8.70 -2.11 -6.00
C GLN A 83 -9.68 -3.21 -6.45
N LYS A 84 -9.83 -4.28 -5.66
CA LYS A 84 -10.77 -5.36 -5.97
C LYS A 84 -12.21 -4.86 -6.06
N LEU A 85 -12.65 -4.02 -5.13
CA LEU A 85 -14.00 -3.44 -5.16
C LEU A 85 -14.24 -2.60 -6.42
N ILE A 86 -13.26 -1.79 -6.81
CA ILE A 86 -13.31 -0.97 -8.04
C ILE A 86 -13.41 -1.89 -9.26
N GLU A 87 -12.55 -2.91 -9.35
CA GLU A 87 -12.53 -3.84 -10.48
C GLU A 87 -13.81 -4.66 -10.60
N ASP A 88 -14.35 -5.13 -9.48
CA ASP A 88 -15.60 -5.89 -9.44
C ASP A 88 -16.79 -5.01 -9.88
N CYS A 89 -16.85 -3.75 -9.40
CA CYS A 89 -17.84 -2.77 -9.82
C CYS A 89 -17.71 -2.44 -11.31
N ARG A 90 -16.50 -2.12 -11.77
CA ARG A 90 -16.20 -1.81 -13.17
C ARG A 90 -16.68 -2.90 -14.12
N LYS A 91 -16.30 -4.15 -13.86
CA LYS A 91 -16.62 -5.28 -14.75
C LYS A 91 -18.09 -5.60 -14.80
N LYS A 92 -18.82 -5.41 -13.69
CA LYS A 92 -20.23 -5.81 -13.57
C LYS A 92 -21.20 -4.71 -13.95
N GLU A 93 -20.84 -3.46 -13.69
CA GLU A 93 -21.80 -2.35 -13.67
C GLU A 93 -21.38 -1.16 -14.53
N LEU A 94 -20.08 -1.01 -14.82
CA LEU A 94 -19.53 0.13 -15.57
C LEU A 94 -18.62 -0.36 -16.72
N PRO A 95 -19.14 -1.11 -17.69
CA PRO A 95 -18.32 -1.87 -18.65
C PRO A 95 -17.43 -1.00 -19.56
N VAL A 96 -17.83 0.27 -19.81
CA VAL A 96 -17.07 1.21 -20.65
C VAL A 96 -15.96 1.93 -19.85
N SER A 97 -15.90 1.76 -18.54
CA SER A 97 -14.94 2.46 -17.68
C SER A 97 -13.50 1.94 -17.78
N ARG A 98 -12.56 2.76 -17.29
CA ARG A 98 -11.14 2.47 -17.15
C ARG A 98 -10.70 2.70 -15.71
N SER A 99 -9.78 1.89 -15.22
CA SER A 99 -9.22 2.00 -13.89
C SER A 99 -7.70 2.01 -13.97
N LEU A 100 -7.07 2.86 -13.16
CA LEU A 100 -5.63 2.93 -12.97
C LEU A 100 -5.35 2.76 -11.48
N HIS A 101 -4.37 1.93 -11.11
CA HIS A 101 -4.06 1.66 -9.70
C HIS A 101 -2.56 1.82 -9.44
N GLY A 102 -2.22 2.43 -8.30
CA GLY A 102 -0.85 2.64 -7.83
C GLY A 102 -0.01 3.39 -8.85
N LYS A 103 -0.55 4.48 -9.42
CA LYS A 103 0.11 5.20 -10.52
C LYS A 103 0.78 6.46 -10.03
N LEU A 104 2.02 6.63 -10.46
CA LEU A 104 2.78 7.85 -10.30
C LEU A 104 2.66 8.67 -11.59
N PHE A 105 2.22 9.91 -11.44
CA PHE A 105 2.18 10.89 -12.51
C PHE A 105 3.34 11.87 -12.31
N VAL A 106 4.19 12.02 -13.31
CA VAL A 106 5.33 12.94 -13.32
C VAL A 106 5.07 14.03 -14.35
N PHE A 107 5.26 15.27 -13.93
CA PHE A 107 5.03 16.45 -14.75
C PHE A 107 6.31 17.26 -14.85
N ASN A 108 6.52 17.88 -16.01
CA ASN A 108 7.75 18.62 -16.33
C ASN A 108 9.01 17.77 -16.09
N GLU A 109 8.97 16.50 -16.50
CA GLU A 109 10.07 15.56 -16.30
C GLU A 109 11.37 16.11 -16.89
N HIS A 110 12.49 15.89 -16.17
CA HIS A 110 13.82 16.38 -16.54
C HIS A 110 13.98 17.92 -16.54
N THR A 111 13.05 18.65 -15.92
CA THR A 111 13.17 20.11 -15.72
C THR A 111 13.39 20.45 -14.24
N PRO A 112 13.90 21.65 -13.91
CA PRO A 112 14.01 22.11 -12.52
C PRO A 112 12.67 22.17 -11.76
N ASN A 113 11.56 22.24 -12.49
CA ASN A 113 10.20 22.30 -11.93
C ASN A 113 9.50 20.93 -12.00
N GLU A 114 10.25 19.83 -12.12
CA GLU A 114 9.68 18.48 -12.06
C GLU A 114 8.96 18.26 -10.73
N PHE A 115 7.70 17.84 -10.81
CA PHE A 115 6.96 17.37 -9.65
C PHE A 115 6.18 16.11 -10.01
N SER A 116 5.63 15.47 -8.99
CA SER A 116 5.00 14.17 -9.14
C SER A 116 3.86 13.99 -8.15
N VAL A 117 2.84 13.26 -8.57
CA VAL A 117 1.66 12.93 -7.79
C VAL A 117 1.43 11.43 -7.85
N GLU A 118 1.39 10.79 -6.69
CA GLU A 118 0.97 9.39 -6.57
C GLU A 118 -0.54 9.35 -6.35
N VAL A 119 -1.21 8.43 -7.03
CA VAL A 119 -2.64 8.16 -6.88
C VAL A 119 -2.84 6.67 -6.64
N ASP A 120 -3.45 6.32 -5.50
CA ASP A 120 -3.74 4.93 -5.17
C ASP A 120 -4.67 4.30 -6.21
N HIS A 121 -5.81 4.96 -6.50
CA HIS A 121 -6.73 4.50 -7.53
C HIS A 121 -7.38 5.66 -8.29
N LEU A 122 -7.53 5.45 -9.60
CA LEU A 122 -8.31 6.28 -10.48
C LEU A 122 -9.39 5.41 -11.13
N LEU A 123 -10.65 5.87 -11.14
CA LEU A 123 -11.73 5.24 -11.90
C LEU A 123 -12.33 6.28 -12.84
N ILE A 124 -12.23 6.03 -14.14
CA ILE A 124 -12.74 6.89 -15.21
C ILE A 124 -13.98 6.21 -15.78
N THR A 125 -15.15 6.78 -15.54
CA THR A 125 -16.42 6.35 -16.12
C THR A 125 -16.80 7.28 -17.27
N GLU A 126 -17.92 6.99 -17.93
CA GLU A 126 -18.45 7.87 -18.97
C GLU A 126 -19.05 9.18 -18.42
N ARG A 127 -19.09 9.33 -17.08
CA ARG A 127 -19.77 10.46 -16.41
C ARG A 127 -18.89 11.20 -15.41
N ASN A 128 -17.96 10.49 -14.78
CA ASN A 128 -17.16 10.99 -13.68
C ASN A 128 -15.74 10.42 -13.72
N VAL A 129 -14.80 11.15 -13.13
CA VAL A 129 -13.45 10.64 -12.86
C VAL A 129 -13.22 10.69 -11.36
N PHE A 130 -13.08 9.53 -10.74
CA PHE A 130 -12.85 9.40 -9.30
C PHE A 130 -11.35 9.24 -9.03
N VAL A 131 -10.83 10.03 -8.10
CA VAL A 131 -9.49 9.88 -7.52
C VAL A 131 -9.69 9.36 -6.10
N ILE A 132 -9.29 8.13 -5.84
CA ILE A 132 -9.59 7.43 -4.58
C ILE A 132 -8.29 7.18 -3.84
N GLU A 133 -8.16 7.78 -2.67
CA GLU A 133 -7.08 7.52 -1.70
C GLU A 133 -7.52 6.42 -0.73
N THR A 134 -6.64 5.47 -0.44
CA THR A 134 -6.90 4.38 0.50
C THR A 134 -6.12 4.58 1.80
N LYS A 135 -6.80 4.51 2.94
CA LYS A 135 -6.13 4.50 4.26
C LYS A 135 -6.52 3.26 5.05
N CYS A 136 -5.53 2.65 5.71
CA CYS A 136 -5.73 1.53 6.62
C CYS A 136 -5.82 2.01 8.07
N LYS A 137 -7.03 2.12 8.64
CA LYS A 137 -7.30 2.56 10.02
C LYS A 137 -8.51 1.83 10.60
N SER A 138 -8.45 1.52 11.90
CA SER A 138 -9.51 0.84 12.66
C SER A 138 -10.00 1.72 13.81
N GLY A 139 -11.25 1.53 14.23
CA GLY A 139 -11.88 2.29 15.32
C GLY A 139 -12.62 3.54 14.86
N SER A 140 -12.76 4.52 15.76
CA SER A 140 -13.47 5.77 15.49
C SER A 140 -12.52 6.84 14.95
N LEU A 141 -12.88 7.44 13.81
CA LEU A 141 -12.13 8.50 13.15
C LEU A 141 -12.90 9.81 13.29
N SER A 142 -12.38 10.76 14.06
CA SER A 142 -12.88 12.13 14.12
C SER A 142 -12.31 12.91 12.94
N ALA A 143 -13.07 12.94 11.85
CA ALA A 143 -12.60 13.35 10.53
C ALA A 143 -13.00 14.79 10.17
N GLY A 144 -12.74 15.75 11.07
CA GLY A 144 -13.05 17.16 10.83
C GLY A 144 -12.45 17.66 9.51
N ALA A 145 -13.28 18.30 8.67
CA ALA A 145 -12.91 18.71 7.31
C ALA A 145 -11.73 19.71 7.30
N ASP A 146 -11.72 20.64 8.25
CA ASP A 146 -10.73 21.73 8.31
C ASP A 146 -9.51 21.39 9.16
N SER A 147 -9.60 20.39 10.03
CA SER A 147 -8.51 19.98 10.90
C SER A 147 -7.29 19.50 10.09
N PRO A 148 -6.06 19.90 10.42
CA PRO A 148 -4.85 19.44 9.73
C PRO A 148 -4.59 17.94 9.97
N THR A 149 -4.97 17.45 11.14
CA THR A 149 -4.90 16.06 11.55
C THR A 149 -6.25 15.56 12.03
N TRP A 150 -6.44 14.25 11.94
CA TRP A 150 -7.59 13.52 12.43
C TRP A 150 -7.17 12.61 13.56
N LYS A 151 -8.02 12.55 14.59
CA LYS A 151 -7.83 11.65 15.72
C LYS A 151 -8.49 10.32 15.41
N ILE A 152 -7.79 9.24 15.72
CA ILE A 152 -8.25 7.86 15.55
C ILE A 152 -8.20 7.21 16.93
N SER A 153 -9.37 6.87 17.46
CA SER A 153 -9.49 6.16 18.74
C SER A 153 -9.81 4.70 18.50
N SER A 154 -8.93 3.81 19.00
CA SER A 154 -9.02 2.37 18.82
C SER A 154 -8.78 1.63 20.14
N PRO A 155 -9.12 0.33 20.26
CA PRO A 155 -8.77 -0.48 21.43
C PRO A 155 -7.27 -0.55 21.73
N TYR A 156 -6.42 -0.21 20.75
CA TYR A 156 -4.97 -0.22 20.85
C TYR A 156 -4.38 1.15 21.22
N GLY A 157 -5.24 2.16 21.48
CA GLY A 157 -4.87 3.53 21.81
C GLY A 157 -5.26 4.53 20.74
N ASP A 158 -5.01 5.81 21.07
CA ASP A 158 -5.28 6.95 20.21
C ASP A 158 -4.07 7.27 19.32
N THR A 159 -4.34 7.55 18.05
CA THR A 159 -3.31 7.98 17.09
C THR A 159 -3.81 9.10 16.22
N ASP A 160 -2.88 9.92 15.71
CA ASP A 160 -3.20 10.95 14.74
C ASP A 160 -2.87 10.49 13.31
N MET A 161 -3.61 11.04 12.35
CA MET A 161 -3.33 10.90 10.92
C MET A 161 -3.51 12.26 10.25
N ARG A 162 -2.73 12.54 9.20
CA ARG A 162 -2.97 13.71 8.37
C ARG A 162 -4.35 13.63 7.71
N ASN A 163 -4.97 14.79 7.51
CA ASN A 163 -6.24 14.89 6.81
C ASN A 163 -6.10 14.37 5.37
N ALA A 164 -6.58 13.15 5.14
CA ALA A 164 -6.47 12.47 3.85
C ALA A 164 -7.24 13.19 2.72
N PRO A 165 -8.43 13.77 2.96
CA PRO A 165 -9.14 14.62 2.00
C PRO A 165 -8.30 15.77 1.45
N LYS A 166 -7.51 16.44 2.30
CA LYS A 166 -6.61 17.50 1.82
C LYS A 166 -5.55 16.96 0.86
N GLN A 167 -5.02 15.75 1.12
CA GLN A 167 -4.06 15.08 0.24
C GLN A 167 -4.67 14.77 -1.12
N VAL A 168 -5.80 14.05 -1.13
CA VAL A 168 -6.47 13.64 -2.38
C VAL A 168 -7.02 14.84 -3.16
N LYS A 169 -7.57 15.88 -2.50
CA LYS A 169 -8.02 17.11 -3.17
C LYS A 169 -6.87 17.82 -3.88
N ASN A 170 -5.69 17.90 -3.25
CA ASN A 170 -4.53 18.51 -3.91
C ASN A 170 -4.05 17.66 -5.09
N ALA A 171 -3.95 16.34 -4.94
CA ALA A 171 -3.59 15.43 -6.04
C ALA A 171 -4.57 15.58 -7.22
N THR A 172 -5.87 15.59 -6.92
CA THR A 172 -6.97 15.77 -7.86
C THR A 172 -6.87 17.09 -8.63
N ARG A 173 -6.71 18.21 -7.92
CA ARG A 173 -6.54 19.54 -8.52
C ARG A 173 -5.33 19.60 -9.44
N VAL A 174 -4.19 19.08 -8.97
CA VAL A 174 -2.96 19.06 -9.76
C VAL A 174 -3.14 18.22 -11.03
N LEU A 175 -3.68 17.01 -10.90
CA LEU A 175 -3.93 16.12 -12.03
C LEU A 175 -4.87 16.74 -13.06
N GLN A 176 -5.98 17.33 -12.61
CA GLN A 176 -6.96 17.98 -13.48
C GLN A 176 -6.34 19.11 -14.31
N HIS A 177 -5.59 20.02 -13.68
CA HIS A 177 -5.00 21.16 -14.39
C HIS A 177 -3.83 20.76 -15.28
N GLN A 178 -2.96 19.88 -14.81
CA GLN A 178 -1.68 19.60 -15.48
C GLN A 178 -1.85 18.63 -16.66
N ALA A 179 -2.80 17.68 -16.56
CA ALA A 179 -3.18 16.84 -17.68
C ALA A 179 -4.30 17.45 -18.55
N ALA A 180 -4.70 18.71 -18.28
CA ALA A 180 -5.74 19.44 -19.00
C ALA A 180 -7.05 18.63 -19.19
N LEU A 181 -7.51 17.98 -18.12
CA LEU A 181 -8.64 17.07 -18.19
C LEU A 181 -9.95 17.84 -18.43
N PRO A 182 -10.87 17.33 -19.28
CA PRO A 182 -12.08 18.04 -19.69
C PRO A 182 -13.20 18.00 -18.63
N CYS A 183 -12.90 17.57 -17.40
CA CYS A 183 -13.89 17.36 -16.35
C CYS A 183 -13.31 17.64 -14.97
N GLU A 184 -14.20 17.88 -14.02
CA GLU A 184 -13.85 17.92 -12.62
C GLU A 184 -13.64 16.49 -12.10
N LEU A 185 -12.56 16.30 -11.34
CA LEU A 185 -12.25 15.02 -10.73
C LEU A 185 -12.82 14.97 -9.31
N ILE A 186 -13.38 13.83 -8.92
CA ILE A 186 -14.06 13.62 -7.65
C ILE A 186 -13.10 12.96 -6.67
N PRO A 187 -12.62 13.68 -5.63
CA PRO A 187 -11.70 13.15 -4.64
C PRO A 187 -12.47 12.33 -3.60
N LEU A 188 -12.14 11.05 -3.45
CA LEU A 188 -12.71 10.15 -2.44
C LEU A 188 -11.61 9.60 -1.52
N VAL A 189 -11.95 9.32 -0.28
CA VAL A 189 -11.09 8.63 0.68
C VAL A 189 -11.79 7.38 1.18
N ALA A 190 -11.22 6.21 0.89
CA ALA A 190 -11.71 4.91 1.34
C ALA A 190 -10.91 4.43 2.56
N ILE A 191 -11.58 4.30 3.71
CA ILE A 191 -10.99 3.81 4.94
C ILE A 191 -11.26 2.31 5.09
N LYS A 192 -10.19 1.50 5.13
CA LYS A 192 -10.28 0.08 5.46
C LYS A 192 -9.70 -0.19 6.85
N GLY A 193 -10.45 -0.93 7.65
CA GLY A 193 -9.98 -1.47 8.92
C GLY A 193 -11.04 -2.34 9.57
N ASN A 194 -10.90 -2.55 10.87
CA ASN A 194 -11.89 -3.21 11.71
C ASN A 194 -12.71 -2.14 12.44
N ASP A 195 -14.02 -2.34 12.52
CA ASP A 195 -14.96 -1.50 13.28
C ASP A 195 -14.80 0.00 12.98
N VAL A 196 -14.64 0.33 11.70
CA VAL A 196 -14.42 1.71 11.25
C VAL A 196 -15.70 2.52 11.45
N LYS A 197 -15.61 3.58 12.24
CA LYS A 197 -16.68 4.57 12.40
C LYS A 197 -16.14 5.95 12.06
N ILE A 198 -16.75 6.61 11.07
CA ILE A 198 -16.41 7.99 10.71
C ILE A 198 -17.34 8.92 11.49
N VAL A 199 -16.77 9.80 12.29
CA VAL A 199 -17.48 10.80 13.11
C VAL A 199 -17.17 12.18 12.55
N ASP A 200 -18.23 12.95 12.25
CA ASP A 200 -18.15 14.31 11.70
C ASP A 200 -17.28 14.42 10.43
N GLY A 201 -17.24 13.34 9.64
CA GLY A 201 -16.44 13.28 8.42
C GLY A 201 -17.10 14.00 7.24
N PRO A 202 -16.32 14.60 6.34
CA PRO A 202 -16.86 15.14 5.10
C PRO A 202 -17.43 14.01 4.23
N THR A 203 -18.36 14.35 3.35
CA THR A 203 -19.11 13.41 2.50
C THR A 203 -18.24 12.57 1.57
N ASN A 204 -17.01 13.00 1.31
CA ASN A 204 -16.07 12.33 0.45
C ASN A 204 -15.11 11.37 1.19
N VAL A 205 -15.41 11.06 2.46
CA VAL A 205 -14.70 10.07 3.28
C VAL A 205 -15.68 8.99 3.66
N LEU A 206 -15.32 7.74 3.34
CA LEU A 206 -16.22 6.61 3.49
C LEU A 206 -15.49 5.37 4.02
N VAL A 207 -16.25 4.47 4.63
CA VAL A 207 -15.77 3.11 4.91
C VAL A 207 -15.65 2.39 3.57
N ALA A 208 -14.52 1.70 3.34
CA ALA A 208 -14.22 1.10 2.05
C ALA A 208 -15.31 0.13 1.54
N ALA A 209 -16.06 -0.51 2.44
CA ALA A 209 -17.19 -1.38 2.09
C ALA A 209 -18.33 -0.64 1.38
N ASP A 210 -18.50 0.66 1.64
CA ASP A 210 -19.56 1.49 1.05
C ASP A 210 -19.16 2.10 -0.29
N LEU A 211 -17.91 1.91 -0.74
CA LEU A 211 -17.36 2.53 -1.95
C LEU A 211 -18.22 2.28 -3.18
N VAL A 212 -18.65 1.03 -3.39
CA VAL A 212 -19.45 0.68 -4.57
C VAL A 212 -20.79 1.42 -4.57
N ASN A 213 -21.43 1.58 -3.40
CA ASN A 213 -22.69 2.31 -3.29
C ASN A 213 -22.52 3.80 -3.58
N VAL A 214 -21.43 4.39 -3.10
CA VAL A 214 -21.08 5.79 -3.40
C VAL A 214 -20.82 5.98 -4.89
N LEU A 215 -20.00 5.12 -5.51
CA LEU A 215 -19.73 5.18 -6.95
C LEU A 215 -21.04 5.11 -7.76
N ARG A 216 -21.94 4.17 -7.42
CA ARG A 216 -23.26 4.05 -8.07
C ARG A 216 -24.10 5.31 -7.93
N ALA A 217 -24.10 5.95 -6.75
CA ALA A 217 -24.88 7.16 -6.53
C ALA A 217 -24.44 8.29 -7.48
N PHE A 218 -23.13 8.52 -7.60
CA PHE A 218 -22.57 9.52 -8.53
C PHE A 218 -22.86 9.23 -10.01
N GLU A 219 -23.04 7.97 -10.38
CA GLU A 219 -23.34 7.57 -11.77
C GLU A 219 -24.83 7.69 -12.13
N ARG A 220 -25.74 7.62 -11.15
CA ARG A 220 -27.20 7.61 -11.38
C ARG A 220 -27.80 8.98 -11.69
N ASP A 221 -27.23 10.05 -11.14
CA ASP A 221 -27.89 11.36 -11.10
C ASP A 221 -27.68 12.23 -12.36
N LYS A 222 -27.01 11.71 -13.40
CA LYS A 222 -26.72 12.47 -14.64
C LYS A 222 -27.51 11.92 -15.84
N PRO A 223 -28.15 12.76 -16.66
CA PRO A 223 -29.03 12.29 -17.73
C PRO A 223 -28.29 11.61 -18.90
N GLN A 224 -27.05 11.99 -19.25
CA GLN A 224 -26.31 11.36 -20.36
C GLN A 224 -24.80 11.21 -20.11
N PRO A 225 -24.15 10.17 -20.68
CA PRO A 225 -22.69 10.05 -20.78
C PRO A 225 -22.07 11.30 -21.42
N THR A 226 -21.00 11.83 -20.84
CA THR A 226 -20.34 13.07 -21.30
C THR A 226 -18.84 12.90 -21.55
N LEU A 227 -18.25 11.80 -21.09
CA LEU A 227 -16.81 11.55 -21.15
C LEU A 227 -16.55 10.26 -21.93
N ASP A 228 -15.50 10.28 -22.76
CA ASP A 228 -14.91 9.05 -23.29
C ASP A 228 -13.75 8.62 -22.37
N PRO A 229 -13.90 7.50 -21.63
CA PRO A 229 -12.85 7.01 -20.73
C PRO A 229 -11.52 6.74 -21.43
N ALA A 230 -11.54 6.35 -22.71
CA ALA A 230 -10.32 6.09 -23.47
C ALA A 230 -9.55 7.39 -23.74
N SER A 231 -10.25 8.44 -24.19
CA SER A 231 -9.67 9.78 -24.39
C SER A 231 -9.10 10.38 -23.12
N VAL A 232 -9.81 10.28 -21.99
CA VAL A 232 -9.30 10.76 -20.69
C VAL A 232 -8.04 9.98 -20.27
N THR A 233 -8.04 8.66 -20.46
CA THR A 233 -6.86 7.84 -20.18
C THR A 233 -5.69 8.23 -21.08
N ALA A 234 -5.94 8.52 -22.35
CA ALA A 234 -4.90 8.94 -23.30
C ALA A 234 -4.23 10.26 -22.91
N LEU A 235 -4.95 11.20 -22.30
CA LEU A 235 -4.37 12.44 -21.75
C LEU A 235 -3.46 12.17 -20.55
N LEU A 236 -3.73 11.11 -19.79
CA LEU A 236 -2.97 10.75 -18.59
C LEU A 236 -1.70 9.95 -18.91
N LEU A 237 -1.73 9.11 -19.95
CA LEU A 237 -0.64 8.19 -20.31
C LEU A 237 0.74 8.86 -20.44
N PRO A 238 0.91 10.03 -21.08
CA PRO A 238 2.21 10.67 -21.22
C PRO A 238 2.86 11.07 -19.89
N HIS A 239 2.07 11.21 -18.83
CA HIS A 239 2.53 11.60 -17.51
C HIS A 239 2.77 10.39 -16.59
N MET A 240 2.34 9.19 -16.98
CA MET A 240 2.49 8.00 -16.16
C MET A 240 3.94 7.51 -16.17
N ASN A 241 4.49 7.27 -14.98
CA ASN A 241 5.85 6.80 -14.83
C ASN A 241 5.91 5.61 -13.87
N ASP A 242 6.24 4.43 -14.41
CA ASP A 242 6.36 3.18 -13.64
C ASP A 242 7.82 2.87 -13.24
N ASP A 243 8.78 3.79 -13.47
CA ASP A 243 10.19 3.62 -13.09
C ASP A 243 10.37 3.66 -11.56
N PRO A 244 10.94 2.60 -10.95
CA PRO A 244 11.27 2.60 -9.52
C PRO A 244 12.16 3.78 -9.09
N ALA A 245 13.03 4.29 -9.97
CA ALA A 245 13.85 5.45 -9.65
C ALA A 245 13.02 6.74 -9.58
N ALA A 246 11.99 6.91 -10.42
CA ALA A 246 11.05 8.02 -10.34
C ALA A 246 10.25 7.97 -9.03
N MET A 247 9.79 6.78 -8.62
CA MET A 247 9.14 6.57 -7.33
C MET A 247 10.05 6.91 -6.16
N LYS A 248 11.34 6.54 -6.22
CA LYS A 248 12.32 6.92 -5.19
C LYS A 248 12.45 8.45 -5.08
N ARG A 249 12.60 9.16 -6.21
CA ARG A 249 12.63 10.64 -6.23
C ARG A 249 11.36 11.25 -5.67
N HIS A 250 10.19 10.68 -5.99
CA HIS A 250 8.91 11.09 -5.43
C HIS A 250 8.91 11.01 -3.89
N VAL A 251 9.28 9.86 -3.34
CA VAL A 251 9.34 9.64 -1.88
C VAL A 251 10.32 10.59 -1.20
N GLU A 252 11.49 10.82 -1.80
CA GLU A 252 12.48 11.78 -1.28
C GLU A 252 11.92 13.21 -1.25
N ARG A 253 11.29 13.66 -2.33
CA ARG A 253 10.63 14.98 -2.39
C ARG A 253 9.49 15.12 -1.37
N ALA A 254 8.65 14.09 -1.24
CA ALA A 254 7.54 14.07 -0.29
C ALA A 254 8.05 14.14 1.17
N ASN A 255 9.14 13.43 1.49
CA ASN A 255 9.79 13.49 2.78
C ASN A 255 10.41 14.86 3.07
N ALA A 256 11.11 15.45 2.10
CA ALA A 256 11.68 16.78 2.24
C ALA A 256 10.60 17.87 2.40
N ALA A 257 9.49 17.77 1.66
CA ALA A 257 8.34 18.66 1.81
C ALA A 257 7.70 18.53 3.21
N ARG A 258 7.59 17.30 3.73
CA ARG A 258 7.14 17.05 5.09
C ARG A 258 8.01 17.74 6.14
N VAL A 259 9.32 17.55 6.07
CA VAL A 259 10.26 18.14 7.05
C VAL A 259 10.20 19.67 7.01
N ARG A 260 10.09 20.26 5.81
CA ARG A 260 9.91 21.72 5.67
C ARG A 260 8.61 22.21 6.32
N ALA A 261 7.49 21.52 6.08
CA ALA A 261 6.21 21.91 6.68
C ALA A 261 6.25 21.86 8.22
N GLU A 262 6.83 20.81 8.79
CA GLU A 262 7.02 20.68 10.25
C GLU A 262 7.90 21.81 10.79
N MET A 263 8.97 22.18 10.08
CA MET A 263 9.83 23.30 10.48
C MET A 263 9.13 24.66 10.38
N THR A 264 8.31 24.88 9.35
CA THR A 264 7.50 26.10 9.22
C THR A 264 6.46 26.23 10.33
N GLU A 265 5.81 25.13 10.72
CA GLU A 265 4.88 25.13 11.86
C GLU A 265 5.58 25.49 13.17
N ILE A 266 6.78 24.93 13.41
CA ILE A 266 7.60 25.27 14.60
C ILE A 266 7.98 26.75 14.59
N VAL A 267 8.47 27.26 13.47
CA VAL A 267 8.85 28.68 13.33
C VAL A 267 7.65 29.58 13.57
N HIS A 268 6.49 29.27 12.99
CA HIS A 268 5.27 30.04 13.15
C HIS A 268 4.75 30.01 14.60
N ALA A 269 4.82 28.85 15.27
CA ALA A 269 4.47 28.72 16.68
C ALA A 269 5.45 29.46 17.60
N ALA A 270 6.73 29.55 17.22
CA ALA A 270 7.73 30.31 17.94
C ALA A 270 7.61 31.82 17.72
N SER A 271 7.16 32.28 16.54
CA SER A 271 6.98 33.70 16.21
C SER A 271 5.70 34.33 16.77
N ILE A 272 4.77 33.52 17.28
CA ILE A 272 3.51 33.97 17.90
C ILE A 272 3.64 34.11 19.44
N ARG A 273 4.81 33.78 20.01
CA ARG A 273 5.16 34.07 21.41
C ARG A 273 5.92 35.39 21.51
#